data_AF-A0A381V656-F1
#
_entry.id   AF-A0A381V656-F1
#
_cell.length_a   1.000
_cell.length_b   1.000
_cell.length_c   1.000
_cell.angle_alpha   90.00
_cell.angle_beta   90.00
_cell.angle_gamma   90.00
#
_symmetry.space_group_name_H-M   'P 1'
#
loop_
_entity.id
_entity.type
_entity.pdbx_description
1 polymer ?
#
loop_
_entity_poly.entity_id
_entity_poly.type
_entity_poly.pdbx_seq_one_letter_code
_entity_poly.pdbx_strand_id
1 'polypeptide(L)'
;VANIKVKGKSIPSVDVEDNVHSNGELSVPLLLSFPHSGESYPDDFGTNPELPFEILDFPNDRYVNELYRSRKELGLLSVHANFPRTYIDVNRNQHNIDIDMLTDGEDWYGRIHPNGAKTGTTLFWSKSKEVFDIYARKLRHTELKNRLAQCFVPYHQLMTYHIQQAYQKHGKVFILDCHSMTQFDGKLRGRKQRPEIDIGDR
;
A
#
# COMPACT_ATOMS: atom_id res chain seq x y z
N VAL A 1 11.25 -5.35 -12.86
CA VAL A 1 10.38 -4.63 -11.91
C VAL A 1 9.06 -4.36 -12.62
N ALA A 2 7.92 -4.61 -11.99
CA ALA A 2 6.62 -4.33 -12.60
C ALA A 2 6.38 -2.82 -12.63
N ASN A 3 5.72 -2.35 -13.69
CA ASN A 3 5.48 -0.93 -13.90
C ASN A 3 3.97 -0.62 -13.95
N ILE A 4 3.63 0.59 -13.55
CA ILE A 4 2.32 1.21 -13.74
C ILE A 4 2.44 2.37 -14.74
N LYS A 5 1.34 2.72 -15.39
CA LYS A 5 1.27 3.91 -16.26
C LYS A 5 0.66 5.08 -15.52
N VAL A 6 1.30 6.23 -15.58
CA VAL A 6 0.85 7.47 -14.93
C VAL A 6 1.09 8.63 -15.88
N LYS A 7 0.01 9.30 -16.28
CA LYS A 7 0.01 10.37 -17.30
C LYS A 7 0.72 9.92 -18.59
N GLY A 8 0.46 8.67 -19.01
CA GLY A 8 1.05 8.06 -20.19
C GLY A 8 2.50 7.56 -20.04
N LYS A 9 3.15 7.79 -18.89
CA LYS A 9 4.53 7.36 -18.63
C LYS A 9 4.56 6.08 -17.81
N SER A 10 5.45 5.16 -18.19
CA SER A 10 5.72 3.94 -17.41
C SER A 10 6.67 4.28 -16.27
N ILE A 11 6.28 3.98 -15.03
CA ILE A 11 7.12 4.12 -13.83
C ILE A 11 7.14 2.81 -13.04
N PRO A 12 8.17 2.54 -12.23
CA PRO A 12 8.16 1.42 -11.30
C PRO A 12 6.95 1.49 -10.35
N SER A 13 6.29 0.36 -10.16
CA SER A 13 5.22 0.22 -9.16
C SER A 13 5.76 0.22 -7.73
N VAL A 14 7.00 -0.25 -7.56
CA VAL A 14 7.67 -0.42 -6.28
C VAL A 14 9.13 -0.01 -6.47
N ASP A 15 9.62 0.82 -5.56
CA ASP A 15 11.02 1.18 -5.48
C ASP A 15 11.69 0.50 -4.29
N VAL A 16 12.95 0.13 -4.48
CA VAL A 16 13.84 -0.29 -3.39
C VAL A 16 14.96 0.72 -3.32
N GLU A 17 15.09 1.38 -2.18
CA GLU A 17 16.27 2.17 -1.86
C GLU A 17 17.20 1.28 -1.04
N ASP A 18 18.21 0.72 -1.70
CA ASP A 18 19.32 -0.01 -1.07
C ASP A 18 20.56 0.86 -1.21
N ASN A 19 20.85 1.67 -0.18
CA ASN A 19 22.05 2.49 -0.13
C ASN A 19 23.23 1.60 0.22
N VAL A 20 23.65 0.82 -0.78
CA VAL A 20 24.83 -0.02 -0.76
C VAL A 20 26.04 0.86 -0.45
N HIS A 21 26.58 0.75 0.78
CA HIS A 21 27.97 1.14 1.01
C HIS A 21 28.83 0.33 0.04
N SER A 22 29.90 0.93 -0.50
CA SER A 22 30.76 0.54 -1.63
C SER A 22 31.19 -0.94 -1.79
N ASN A 23 30.85 -1.82 -0.85
CA ASN A 23 31.15 -3.25 -0.83
C ASN A 23 29.93 -4.16 -1.10
N GLY A 24 28.76 -3.64 -1.49
CA GLY A 24 27.61 -4.50 -1.85
C GLY A 24 26.79 -5.02 -0.66
N GLU A 25 27.02 -4.49 0.54
CA GLU A 25 26.67 -5.16 1.78
C GLU A 25 25.64 -4.37 2.61
N LEU A 26 24.49 -5.00 2.94
CA LEU A 26 23.54 -4.48 3.93
C LEU A 26 24.21 -4.35 5.30
N SER A 27 24.41 -3.13 5.79
CA SER A 27 25.18 -2.84 7.01
C SER A 27 24.44 -3.22 8.29
N VAL A 28 23.11 -3.21 8.28
CA VAL A 28 22.25 -3.46 9.46
C VAL A 28 21.07 -4.39 9.11
N PRO A 29 20.56 -5.18 10.06
CA PRO A 29 19.40 -6.06 9.87
C PRO A 29 18.07 -5.31 9.98
N LEU A 30 17.95 -4.11 9.41
CA LEU A 30 16.75 -3.27 9.47
C LEU A 30 16.25 -2.96 8.06
N LEU A 31 14.97 -3.24 7.81
CA LEU A 31 14.24 -2.88 6.60
C LEU A 31 13.10 -1.93 6.96
N LEU A 32 12.99 -0.81 6.25
CA LEU A 32 11.86 0.09 6.34
C LEU A 32 10.85 -0.18 5.22
N SER A 33 9.58 -0.29 5.56
CA SER A 33 8.50 -0.52 4.61
C SER A 33 7.60 0.71 4.54
N PHE A 34 7.32 1.18 3.33
CA PHE A 34 6.43 2.31 3.07
C PHE A 34 5.30 1.87 2.11
N PRO A 35 4.27 1.18 2.63
CA PRO A 35 3.21 0.61 1.81
C PRO A 35 2.20 1.66 1.31
N HIS A 36 2.09 2.81 1.99
CA HIS A 36 0.97 3.74 1.84
C HIS A 36 1.39 5.19 1.51
N SER A 37 2.65 5.45 1.19
CA SER A 37 3.13 6.81 0.84
C SER A 37 3.09 7.10 -0.68
N GLY A 38 2.61 6.17 -1.50
CA GLY A 38 2.66 6.27 -2.95
C GLY A 38 1.71 7.32 -3.50
N GLU A 39 2.23 8.28 -4.28
CA GLU A 39 1.45 9.38 -4.86
C GLU A 39 1.21 9.25 -6.37
N SER A 40 1.56 8.11 -6.96
CA SER A 40 1.45 7.89 -8.41
C SER A 40 0.14 7.17 -8.75
N TYR A 41 -0.88 7.97 -9.08
CA TYR A 41 -2.22 7.49 -9.42
C TYR A 41 -2.23 6.86 -10.83
N PRO A 42 -2.50 5.54 -10.97
CA PRO A 42 -2.45 4.87 -12.27
C PRO A 42 -3.50 5.37 -13.27
N ASP A 43 -3.15 5.41 -14.56
CA ASP A 43 -4.04 5.84 -15.64
C ASP A 43 -5.29 4.94 -15.76
N ASP A 44 -5.20 3.69 -15.28
CA ASP A 44 -6.28 2.71 -15.28
C ASP A 44 -7.06 2.64 -13.96
N PHE A 45 -6.86 3.61 -13.04
CA PHE A 45 -7.59 3.64 -11.77
C PHE A 45 -9.10 3.69 -12.01
N GLY A 46 -9.56 4.53 -12.94
CA GLY A 46 -10.97 4.58 -13.34
C GLY A 46 -11.89 5.03 -12.21
N THR A 47 -11.43 5.98 -11.39
CA THR A 47 -12.18 6.56 -10.27
C THR A 47 -13.45 7.25 -10.75
N ASN A 48 -14.42 7.41 -9.83
CA ASN A 48 -15.59 8.24 -10.03
C ASN A 48 -15.14 9.67 -10.41
N PRO A 49 -15.53 10.21 -11.58
CA PRO A 49 -15.10 11.54 -12.02
C PRO A 49 -15.60 12.67 -11.11
N GLU A 50 -16.69 12.45 -10.36
CA GLU A 50 -17.25 13.42 -9.42
C GLU A 50 -16.55 13.37 -8.05
N LEU A 51 -15.65 12.43 -7.81
CA LEU A 51 -14.94 12.30 -6.54
C LEU A 51 -13.77 13.31 -6.48
N PRO A 52 -13.77 14.26 -5.52
CA PRO A 52 -12.66 15.20 -5.39
C PRO A 52 -11.35 14.48 -5.04
N PHE A 53 -10.24 14.95 -5.61
CA PHE A 53 -8.94 14.32 -5.40
C PHE A 53 -8.54 14.28 -3.92
N GLU A 54 -8.88 15.32 -3.15
CA GLU A 54 -8.58 15.39 -1.72
C GLU A 54 -9.33 14.31 -0.93
N ILE A 55 -10.48 13.84 -1.43
CA ILE A 55 -11.22 12.73 -0.83
C ILE A 55 -10.59 11.40 -1.23
N LEU A 56 -10.17 11.26 -2.49
CA LEU A 56 -9.47 10.08 -2.98
C LEU A 56 -8.11 9.86 -2.28
N ASP A 57 -7.35 10.95 -2.08
CA ASP A 57 -6.01 10.96 -1.47
C ASP A 57 -6.04 10.94 0.06
N PHE A 58 -7.16 11.31 0.69
CA PHE A 58 -7.31 11.36 2.15
C PHE A 58 -6.78 10.12 2.91
N PRO A 59 -6.96 8.88 2.42
CA PRO A 59 -6.48 7.71 3.16
C PRO A 59 -4.98 7.46 3.07
N ASN A 60 -4.28 8.15 2.16
CA ASN A 60 -2.87 7.91 1.89
C ASN A 60 -2.00 8.41 3.06
N ASP A 61 -0.94 7.67 3.38
CA ASP A 61 -0.01 8.00 4.45
C ASP A 61 1.00 9.02 3.92
N ARG A 62 0.49 10.17 3.47
CA ARG A 62 1.26 11.13 2.68
C ARG A 62 2.48 11.62 3.46
N TYR A 63 3.61 11.72 2.77
CA TYR A 63 4.89 12.18 3.31
C TYR A 63 5.49 11.33 4.45
N VAL A 64 4.90 10.17 4.81
CA VAL A 64 5.52 9.34 5.87
C VAL A 64 6.94 8.92 5.48
N ASN A 65 7.20 8.64 4.20
CA ASN A 65 8.55 8.39 3.72
C ASN A 65 9.49 9.59 3.93
N GLU A 66 9.03 10.84 3.87
CA GLU A 66 9.85 12.03 4.15
C GLU A 66 10.17 12.20 5.64
N LEU A 67 9.27 11.80 6.54
CA LEU A 67 9.53 11.79 7.98
C LEU A 67 10.75 10.90 8.33
N TYR A 68 10.95 9.84 7.54
CA TYR A 68 12.10 8.93 7.66
C TYR A 68 13.24 9.28 6.69
N ARG A 69 13.39 10.54 6.24
CA ARG A 69 14.44 10.93 5.26
C ARG A 69 15.87 10.61 5.71
N SER A 70 16.15 10.66 7.02
CA SER A 70 17.47 10.33 7.58
C SER A 70 17.90 8.89 7.29
N ARG A 71 16.97 8.01 6.90
CA ARG A 71 17.29 6.66 6.40
C ARG A 71 18.32 6.68 5.27
N LYS A 72 18.30 7.73 4.42
CA LYS A 72 19.20 7.85 3.27
C LYS A 72 20.64 8.04 3.72
N GLU A 73 20.86 8.96 4.65
CA GLU A 73 22.17 9.23 5.25
C GLU A 73 22.69 8.01 6.04
N LEU A 74 21.78 7.26 6.66
CA LEU A 74 22.07 6.04 7.42
C LEU A 74 22.26 4.80 6.55
N GLY A 75 22.05 4.89 5.24
CA GLY A 75 22.19 3.74 4.34
C GLY A 75 21.14 2.64 4.56
N LEU A 76 19.97 2.96 5.12
CA LEU A 76 18.97 1.94 5.46
C LEU A 76 18.22 1.45 4.24
N LEU A 77 18.07 0.13 4.15
CA LEU A 77 17.23 -0.52 3.15
C LEU A 77 15.76 -0.13 3.33
N SER A 78 15.11 0.26 2.24
CA SER A 78 13.67 0.53 2.27
C SER A 78 12.94 0.13 1.00
N VAL A 79 11.68 -0.29 1.16
CA VAL A 79 10.78 -0.68 0.06
C VAL A 79 9.56 0.22 0.05
N HIS A 80 9.23 0.80 -1.09
CA HIS A 80 8.19 1.82 -1.25
C HIS A 80 7.17 1.39 -2.29
N ALA A 81 5.88 1.42 -1.95
CA ALA A 81 4.82 1.36 -2.95
C ALA A 81 4.65 2.75 -3.58
N ASN A 82 4.68 2.83 -4.92
CA ASN A 82 4.57 4.11 -5.64
C ASN A 82 3.14 4.49 -6.00
N PHE A 83 2.20 3.56 -5.85
CA PHE A 83 0.77 3.75 -6.08
C PHE A 83 0.01 3.99 -4.76
N PRO A 84 -1.14 4.68 -4.79
CA PRO A 84 -1.92 4.94 -3.60
C PRO A 84 -2.60 3.66 -3.09
N ARG A 85 -2.72 3.52 -1.76
CA ARG A 85 -3.40 2.37 -1.14
C ARG A 85 -4.87 2.20 -1.58
N THR A 86 -5.50 3.30 -2.01
CA THR A 86 -6.88 3.31 -2.51
C THR A 86 -7.01 2.61 -3.86
N TYR A 87 -5.92 2.50 -4.62
CA TYR A 87 -5.86 1.70 -5.85
C TYR A 87 -5.73 0.21 -5.50
N ILE A 88 -4.77 -0.13 -4.63
CA ILE A 88 -4.60 -1.45 -4.03
C ILE A 88 -3.77 -1.33 -2.75
N ASP A 89 -4.25 -1.91 -1.66
CA ASP A 89 -3.63 -1.80 -0.33
C ASP A 89 -2.72 -2.99 -0.06
N VAL A 90 -1.41 -2.83 -0.26
CA VAL A 90 -0.42 -3.90 -0.02
C VAL A 90 -0.25 -4.27 1.47
N ASN A 91 -0.91 -3.55 2.38
CA ASN A 91 -1.02 -3.92 3.80
C ASN A 91 -2.38 -4.57 4.11
N ARG A 92 -2.93 -5.31 3.15
CA ARG A 92 -4.10 -6.19 3.29
C ARG A 92 -3.77 -7.60 2.86
N ASN A 93 -4.53 -8.55 3.39
CA ASN A 93 -4.47 -9.92 2.91
C ASN A 93 -4.95 -9.99 1.44
N GLN A 94 -4.28 -10.78 0.60
CA GLN A 94 -4.64 -10.95 -0.83
C GLN A 94 -6.08 -11.47 -1.06
N HIS A 95 -6.67 -12.10 -0.05
CA HIS A 95 -8.04 -12.63 -0.05
C HIS A 95 -9.05 -11.66 0.56
N ASN A 96 -8.62 -10.48 1.02
CA ASN A 96 -9.52 -9.46 1.55
C ASN A 96 -10.19 -8.69 0.41
N ILE A 97 -11.22 -9.32 -0.17
CA ILE A 97 -11.93 -8.83 -1.35
C ILE A 97 -13.36 -8.49 -0.98
N ASP A 98 -13.84 -7.33 -1.42
CA ASP A 98 -15.25 -6.98 -1.46
C ASP A 98 -15.83 -7.42 -2.81
N ILE A 99 -16.62 -8.50 -2.85
CA ILE A 99 -17.19 -9.01 -4.11
C ILE A 99 -18.32 -8.12 -4.64
N ASP A 100 -18.94 -7.29 -3.80
CA ASP A 100 -20.04 -6.43 -4.22
C ASP A 100 -19.58 -5.29 -5.13
N MET A 101 -18.30 -4.91 -5.04
CA MET A 101 -17.68 -3.91 -5.93
C MET A 101 -17.35 -4.46 -7.32
N LEU A 102 -17.53 -5.76 -7.56
CA LEU A 102 -17.26 -6.44 -8.81
C LEU A 102 -18.53 -6.67 -9.64
N THR A 103 -18.40 -6.65 -10.97
CA THR A 103 -19.51 -6.94 -11.90
C THR A 103 -20.01 -8.38 -11.70
N ASP A 104 -19.09 -9.34 -11.72
CA ASP A 104 -19.35 -10.78 -11.57
C ASP A 104 -18.68 -11.30 -10.29
N GLY A 105 -19.00 -10.67 -9.15
CA GLY A 105 -18.28 -10.87 -7.88
C GLY A 105 -18.25 -12.31 -7.37
N GLU A 106 -19.33 -13.06 -7.55
CA GLU A 106 -19.46 -14.47 -7.14
C GLU A 106 -18.47 -15.40 -7.84
N ASP A 107 -17.99 -15.02 -9.04
CA ASP A 107 -17.01 -15.80 -9.79
C ASP A 107 -15.57 -15.55 -9.32
N TRP A 108 -15.36 -14.67 -8.33
CA TRP A 108 -14.01 -14.37 -7.84
C TRP A 108 -13.39 -15.62 -7.19
N TYR A 109 -12.15 -15.91 -7.57
CA TYR A 109 -11.49 -17.15 -7.18
C TYR A 109 -10.97 -17.10 -5.74
N GLY A 110 -10.90 -18.28 -5.12
CA GLY A 110 -10.30 -18.46 -3.80
C GLY A 110 -11.22 -18.09 -2.64
N ARG A 111 -10.67 -18.13 -1.43
CA ARG A 111 -11.43 -17.78 -0.22
C ARG A 111 -11.57 -16.26 -0.13
N ILE A 112 -12.75 -15.79 0.31
CA ILE A 112 -13.03 -14.37 0.52
C ILE A 112 -12.99 -14.05 2.03
N HIS A 113 -12.28 -13.00 2.40
CA HIS A 113 -12.17 -12.48 3.76
C HIS A 113 -12.53 -10.99 3.79
N PRO A 114 -13.81 -10.61 3.67
CA PRO A 114 -14.23 -9.24 3.34
C PRO A 114 -14.19 -8.27 4.55
N ASN A 115 -13.18 -8.40 5.42
CA ASN A 115 -12.95 -7.49 6.54
C ASN A 115 -12.80 -6.05 6.00
N GLY A 116 -13.61 -5.12 6.50
CA GLY A 116 -13.61 -3.74 6.02
C GLY A 116 -14.49 -3.46 4.80
N ALA A 117 -15.22 -4.44 4.25
CA ALA A 117 -16.14 -4.20 3.12
C ALA A 117 -17.22 -3.16 3.45
N LYS A 118 -17.76 -3.18 4.67
CA LYS A 118 -18.74 -2.17 5.14
C LYS A 118 -18.21 -0.73 5.08
N THR A 119 -16.92 -0.54 5.36
CA THR A 119 -16.23 0.76 5.32
C THR A 119 -15.54 1.03 3.98
N GLY A 120 -15.57 0.06 3.05
CA GLY A 120 -14.93 0.09 1.74
C GLY A 120 -13.39 0.03 1.77
N THR A 121 -12.80 -0.55 2.81
CA THR A 121 -11.33 -0.53 3.08
C THR A 121 -10.68 -1.90 2.96
N THR A 122 -11.13 -2.70 1.98
CA THR A 122 -10.55 -4.02 1.66
C THR A 122 -9.24 -3.89 0.86
N LEU A 123 -8.69 -4.99 0.33
CA LEU A 123 -7.50 -4.96 -0.56
C LEU A 123 -7.66 -3.96 -1.70
N PHE A 124 -8.87 -3.88 -2.24
CA PHE A 124 -9.27 -2.84 -3.19
C PHE A 124 -10.27 -1.95 -2.48
N TRP A 125 -9.99 -0.65 -2.44
CA TRP A 125 -10.87 0.26 -1.73
C TRP A 125 -12.08 0.57 -2.60
N SER A 126 -13.28 0.38 -2.06
CA SER A 126 -14.55 0.77 -2.71
C SER A 126 -15.02 2.15 -2.22
N LYS A 127 -14.60 2.59 -1.02
CA LYS A 127 -14.99 3.88 -0.43
C LYS A 127 -13.83 4.62 0.23
N SER A 128 -13.92 5.94 0.24
CA SER A 128 -13.11 6.84 1.06
C SER A 128 -13.97 7.57 2.08
N LYS A 129 -13.38 7.90 3.24
CA LYS A 129 -14.06 8.45 4.43
C LYS A 129 -15.37 7.72 4.78
N GLU A 130 -15.41 6.40 4.53
CA GLU A 130 -16.54 5.48 4.78
C GLU A 130 -17.80 5.74 3.93
N VAL A 131 -17.89 6.85 3.19
CA VAL A 131 -19.15 7.29 2.55
C VAL A 131 -19.02 7.65 1.07
N PHE A 132 -17.82 8.01 0.59
CA PHE A 132 -17.63 8.42 -0.79
C PHE A 132 -17.19 7.23 -1.63
N ASP A 133 -18.01 6.85 -2.62
CA ASP A 133 -17.67 5.76 -3.53
C ASP A 133 -16.49 6.15 -4.43
N ILE A 134 -15.46 5.29 -4.44
CA ILE A 134 -14.25 5.48 -5.26
C ILE A 134 -14.57 5.26 -6.75
N TYR A 135 -15.59 4.45 -7.07
CA TYR A 135 -15.98 4.14 -8.43
C TYR A 135 -17.45 4.45 -8.66
N ALA A 136 -17.78 4.97 -9.84
CA ALA A 136 -19.16 5.14 -10.31
C ALA A 136 -19.73 3.88 -10.98
N ARG A 137 -18.94 2.79 -11.01
CA ARG A 137 -19.27 1.51 -11.62
C ARG A 137 -18.64 0.37 -10.82
N LYS A 138 -19.14 -0.84 -11.05
CA LYS A 138 -18.44 -2.05 -10.62
C LYS A 138 -17.17 -2.28 -11.45
N LEU A 139 -16.18 -2.90 -10.84
CA LEU A 139 -14.92 -3.27 -11.48
C LEU A 139 -15.01 -4.67 -12.09
N ARG A 140 -14.23 -4.91 -13.16
CA ARG A 140 -14.07 -6.25 -13.72
C ARG A 140 -12.96 -6.99 -13.01
N HIS A 141 -13.01 -8.32 -13.05
CA HIS A 141 -11.95 -9.16 -12.49
C HIS A 141 -10.58 -8.89 -13.11
N THR A 142 -10.54 -8.62 -14.41
CA THR A 142 -9.30 -8.34 -15.13
C THR A 142 -8.59 -7.10 -14.60
N GLU A 143 -9.35 -6.09 -14.17
CA GLU A 143 -8.80 -4.88 -13.55
C GLU A 143 -8.10 -5.26 -12.24
N LEU A 144 -8.78 -5.94 -11.33
CA LEU A 144 -8.19 -6.34 -10.04
C LEU A 144 -7.00 -7.30 -10.19
N LYS A 145 -7.08 -8.26 -11.13
CA LYS A 145 -5.96 -9.17 -11.44
C LYS A 145 -4.73 -8.42 -11.95
N ASN A 146 -4.93 -7.39 -12.79
CA ASN A 146 -3.83 -6.54 -13.25
C ASN A 146 -3.19 -5.78 -12.08
N ARG A 147 -4.01 -5.23 -11.17
CA ARG A 147 -3.49 -4.55 -9.95
C ARG A 147 -2.68 -5.51 -9.08
N LEU A 148 -3.15 -6.73 -8.86
CA LEU A 148 -2.39 -7.75 -8.13
C LEU A 148 -1.02 -8.00 -8.79
N ALA A 149 -1.02 -8.24 -10.10
CA ALA A 149 0.18 -8.58 -10.85
C ALA A 149 1.18 -7.42 -10.95
N GLN A 150 0.70 -6.18 -11.06
CA GLN A 150 1.54 -5.00 -11.25
C GLN A 150 1.97 -4.33 -9.96
N CYS A 151 1.26 -4.53 -8.86
CA CYS A 151 1.48 -3.80 -7.61
C CYS A 151 1.72 -4.73 -6.42
N PHE A 152 0.73 -5.56 -6.07
CA PHE A 152 0.77 -6.39 -4.85
C PHE A 152 1.86 -7.46 -4.90
N VAL A 153 1.87 -8.27 -5.96
CA VAL A 153 2.83 -9.36 -6.11
C VAL A 153 4.28 -8.82 -6.16
N PRO A 154 4.61 -7.81 -6.97
CA PRO A 154 5.95 -7.22 -7.00
C PRO A 154 6.40 -6.66 -5.66
N TYR A 155 5.50 -5.98 -4.94
CA TYR A 155 5.80 -5.43 -3.62
C TYR A 155 6.17 -6.53 -2.62
N HIS A 156 5.34 -7.56 -2.51
CA HIS A 156 5.62 -8.67 -1.58
C HIS A 156 6.81 -9.54 -2.02
N GLN A 157 7.08 -9.67 -3.32
CA GLN A 157 8.28 -10.36 -3.82
C GLN A 157 9.55 -9.62 -3.42
N LEU A 158 9.59 -8.28 -3.59
CA LEU A 158 10.74 -7.46 -3.20
C LEU A 158 10.92 -7.48 -1.67
N MET A 159 9.84 -7.31 -0.90
CA MET A 159 9.87 -7.46 0.55
C MET A 159 10.46 -8.82 0.96
N THR A 160 9.92 -9.91 0.42
CA THR A 160 10.38 -11.27 0.74
C THR A 160 11.85 -11.49 0.38
N TYR A 161 12.26 -11.06 -0.81
CA TYR A 161 13.65 -11.15 -1.26
C TYR A 161 14.59 -10.45 -0.28
N HIS A 162 14.31 -9.19 0.05
CA HIS A 162 15.17 -8.39 0.91
C HIS A 162 15.19 -8.87 2.37
N ILE A 163 14.04 -9.33 2.90
CA ILE A 163 13.95 -9.99 4.20
C ILE A 163 14.85 -11.22 4.23
N GLN A 164 14.81 -12.07 3.20
CA GLN A 164 15.63 -13.26 3.11
C GLN A 164 17.13 -12.93 3.01
N GLN A 165 17.52 -11.94 2.20
CA GLN A 165 18.91 -11.49 2.11
C GLN A 165 19.43 -10.96 3.46
N ALA A 166 18.66 -10.12 4.14
CA ALA A 166 19.02 -9.59 5.45
C ALA A 166 19.14 -10.73 6.50
N TYR A 167 18.21 -11.68 6.50
CA TYR A 167 18.23 -12.81 7.40
C TYR A 167 19.41 -13.75 7.15
N GLN A 168 19.71 -14.08 5.89
CA GLN A 168 20.86 -14.91 5.52
C GLN A 168 22.18 -14.29 5.98
N LYS A 169 22.29 -12.95 5.93
CA LYS A 169 23.49 -12.23 6.34
C LYS A 169 23.62 -12.10 7.86
N HIS A 170 22.54 -11.75 8.55
CA HIS A 170 22.61 -11.29 9.95
C HIS A 170 22.02 -12.30 10.96
N GLY A 171 21.40 -13.39 10.50
CA GLY A 171 20.67 -14.36 11.33
C GLY A 171 19.38 -13.82 11.95
N LYS A 172 19.02 -12.57 11.66
CA LYS A 172 17.82 -11.86 12.11
C LYS A 172 17.50 -10.71 11.17
N VAL A 173 16.26 -10.25 11.20
CA VAL A 173 15.79 -9.07 10.46
C VAL A 173 14.71 -8.37 11.27
N PHE A 174 14.76 -7.05 11.32
CA PHE A 174 13.75 -6.19 11.88
C PHE A 174 13.08 -5.44 10.73
N ILE A 175 11.76 -5.40 10.75
CA ILE A 175 10.96 -4.66 9.77
C ILE A 175 10.24 -3.56 10.53
N LEU A 176 10.41 -2.32 10.10
CA LEU A 176 9.59 -1.21 10.55
C LEU A 176 8.62 -0.87 9.41
N ASP A 177 7.33 -1.17 9.63
CA ASP A 177 6.25 -0.83 8.70
C ASP A 177 5.75 0.58 9.02
N CYS A 178 6.15 1.54 8.19
CA CYS A 178 6.06 2.96 8.49
C CYS A 178 4.73 3.53 7.99
N HIS A 179 3.96 4.10 8.93
CA HIS A 179 2.63 4.64 8.69
C HIS A 179 2.44 6.03 9.28
N SER A 180 1.42 6.73 8.80
CA SER A 180 0.84 7.89 9.48
C SER A 180 -0.63 7.62 9.79
N MET A 181 -1.22 8.42 10.67
CA MET A 181 -2.62 8.26 11.05
C MET A 181 -3.26 9.60 11.33
N THR A 182 -4.58 9.67 11.15
CA THR A 182 -5.35 10.85 11.51
C THR A 182 -5.28 11.11 13.02
N GLN A 183 -5.23 12.38 13.43
CA GLN A 183 -5.19 12.75 14.85
C GLN A 183 -6.40 12.22 15.64
N PHE A 184 -7.55 12.05 14.97
CA PHE A 184 -8.77 11.54 15.56
C PHE A 184 -9.22 10.26 14.87
N ASP A 185 -9.80 9.36 15.66
CA ASP A 185 -10.46 8.17 15.17
C ASP A 185 -11.65 8.48 14.24
N GLY A 186 -12.02 7.49 13.42
CA GLY A 186 -13.21 7.56 12.57
C GLY A 186 -14.50 7.76 13.38
N LYS A 187 -15.57 8.19 12.70
CA LYS A 187 -16.88 8.43 13.32
C LYS A 187 -17.39 7.20 14.06
N LEU A 188 -17.22 6.01 13.48
CA LEU A 188 -17.63 4.73 14.07
C LEU A 188 -16.85 4.33 15.33
N ARG A 189 -15.67 4.93 15.57
CA ARG A 189 -14.82 4.68 16.73
C ARG A 189 -14.92 5.78 17.80
N GLY A 190 -15.87 6.69 17.66
CA GLY A 190 -16.17 7.70 18.67
C GLY A 190 -15.27 8.94 18.65
N ARG A 191 -14.49 9.15 17.57
CA ARG A 191 -13.66 10.36 17.35
C ARG A 191 -12.69 10.69 18.50
N LYS A 192 -12.19 9.67 19.18
CA LYS A 192 -11.18 9.87 20.22
C LYS A 192 -9.89 10.37 19.61
N GLN A 193 -9.17 11.21 20.33
CA GLN A 193 -7.82 11.61 19.96
C GLN A 193 -6.90 10.40 20.07
N ARG A 194 -6.07 10.19 19.04
CA ARG A 194 -5.07 9.13 18.97
C ARG A 194 -3.75 9.62 19.59
N PRO A 195 -2.87 8.72 20.06
CA PRO A 195 -1.55 9.10 20.53
C PRO A 195 -0.75 9.75 19.38
N GLU A 196 0.30 10.49 19.69
CA GLU A 196 1.17 11.10 18.66
C GLU A 196 2.01 10.03 17.94
N ILE A 197 2.40 8.97 18.66
CA ILE A 197 3.13 7.81 18.14
C ILE A 197 2.42 6.55 18.61
N ASP A 198 2.14 5.64 17.68
CA ASP A 198 1.55 4.33 17.94
C ASP A 198 2.54 3.24 17.49
N ILE A 199 2.77 2.23 18.33
CA ILE A 199 3.68 1.12 18.06
C ILE A 199 2.87 -0.17 18.13
N GLY A 200 2.57 -0.74 16.96
CA GLY A 200 1.98 -2.07 16.83
C GLY A 200 3.07 -3.14 16.72
N ASP A 201 2.92 -4.26 17.44
CA ASP A 201 3.89 -5.36 17.47
C ASP A 201 3.27 -6.74 17.15
N ARG A 202 2.04 -6.80 16.62
CA ARG A 202 1.28 -8.03 16.36
C ARG A 202 0.39 -7.95 15.13
#